data_AF-A0A1F9M344-F1
#
_entry.id   AF-A0A1F9M344-F1
#
_cell.length_a   1.000
_cell.length_b   1.000
_cell.length_c   1.000
_cell.angle_alpha   90.00
_cell.angle_beta   90.00
_cell.angle_gamma   90.00
#
_symmetry.space_group_name_H-M   'P 1'
#
loop_
_entity.id
_entity.type
_entity.pdbx_description
1 polymer ?
#
loop_
_entity_poly.entity_id
_entity_poly.type
_entity_poly.pdbx_seq_one_letter_code
_entity_poly.pdbx_strand_id
1 'polypeptide(L)'
;MLSYPARIKKEDDAFLVTFPDLENVATFGQTIEEALQNAEDALNGCLASDFERNFSIPASSDITGKNIHPITVAPHIAVAIMLRQLRGDKSQVEIARLLNITYQVYQRLENPRKANPTIKTLEKIARAFGKHVELGFV
;
A
#
# COMPACT_ATOMS: atom_id res chain seq x y z
N MET A 1 -3.77 -5.33 -8.14
CA MET A 1 -2.95 -5.35 -6.90
C MET A 1 -2.30 -3.98 -6.74
N LEU A 2 -2.18 -3.44 -5.53
CA LEU A 2 -1.46 -2.16 -5.36
C LEU A 2 0.04 -2.44 -5.44
N SER A 3 0.73 -1.77 -6.35
CA SER A 3 2.17 -1.85 -6.54
C SER A 3 2.70 -0.48 -6.92
N TYR A 4 3.95 -0.17 -6.60
CA TYR A 4 4.63 1.04 -7.06
C TYR A 4 5.70 0.69 -8.08
N PRO A 5 5.82 1.43 -9.20
CA PRO A 5 6.91 1.23 -10.13
C PRO A 5 8.23 1.59 -9.45
N ALA A 6 9.20 0.70 -9.52
CA ALA A 6 10.57 0.95 -9.09
C ALA A 6 11.50 0.88 -10.29
N ARG A 7 12.42 1.84 -10.36
CA ARG A 7 13.53 1.80 -11.32
C ARG A 7 14.68 1.03 -10.71
N ILE A 8 15.13 -0.01 -11.40
CA ILE A 8 16.31 -0.77 -11.03
C ILE A 8 17.44 -0.46 -12.00
N LYS A 9 18.60 -0.08 -11.46
CA LYS A 9 19.79 0.26 -12.24
C LYS A 9 20.99 -0.45 -11.65
N LYS A 10 21.76 -1.14 -12.48
CA LYS A 10 23.06 -1.69 -12.09
C LYS A 10 24.06 -0.55 -11.92
N GLU A 11 24.67 -0.45 -10.74
CA GLU A 11 25.74 0.52 -10.41
C GLU A 11 26.88 -0.26 -9.76
N ASP A 12 28.05 -0.25 -10.40
CA ASP A 12 29.22 -1.04 -10.02
C ASP A 12 28.86 -2.53 -9.78
N ASP A 13 29.04 -3.01 -8.54
CA ASP A 13 28.78 -4.37 -8.08
C ASP A 13 27.42 -4.54 -7.39
N ALA A 14 26.50 -3.59 -7.55
CA ALA A 14 25.17 -3.60 -6.93
C ALA A 14 24.05 -3.17 -7.89
N PHE A 15 22.82 -3.39 -7.46
CA PHE A 15 21.59 -2.94 -8.12
C PHE A 15 20.90 -1.90 -7.22
N LEU A 16 20.93 -0.64 -7.65
CA LEU A 16 20.21 0.45 -7.02
C LEU A 16 18.73 0.38 -7.40
N VAL A 17 17.86 0.55 -6.42
CA VAL A 17 16.41 0.63 -6.59
C VAL A 17 15.90 1.98 -6.09
N THR A 18 15.11 2.66 -6.92
CA THR A 18 14.50 3.96 -6.62
C THR A 18 13.04 3.97 -7.06
N PHE A 19 12.20 4.74 -6.40
CA PHE A 19 10.77 4.83 -6.70
C PHE A 19 10.44 6.23 -7.25
N PRO A 20 9.99 6.36 -8.52
CA PRO A 20 9.64 7.66 -9.08
C PRO A 20 8.54 8.41 -8.30
N ASP A 21 7.59 7.67 -7.70
CA ASP A 21 6.49 8.25 -6.94
C ASP A 21 6.85 8.50 -5.46
N LEU A 22 8.00 7.99 -5.00
CA LEU A 22 8.46 8.01 -3.61
C LEU A 22 9.96 8.35 -3.61
N GLU A 23 10.30 9.59 -3.96
CA GLU A 23 11.70 10.04 -4.15
C GLU A 23 12.58 9.85 -2.90
N ASN A 24 11.97 9.82 -1.71
CA ASN A 24 12.65 9.57 -0.44
C ASN A 24 12.94 8.08 -0.16
N VAL A 25 12.51 7.17 -1.05
CA VAL A 25 12.71 5.72 -0.92
C VAL A 25 13.74 5.26 -1.94
N ALA A 26 14.88 4.83 -1.42
CA ALA A 26 15.92 4.18 -2.20
C ALA A 26 16.52 3.03 -1.38
N THR A 27 16.93 1.99 -2.08
CA THR A 27 17.60 0.82 -1.50
C THR A 27 18.47 0.15 -2.56
N PHE A 28 19.19 -0.90 -2.21
CA PHE A 28 20.03 -1.63 -3.15
C PHE A 28 20.18 -3.10 -2.73
N GLY A 29 20.74 -3.92 -3.63
CA GLY A 29 21.17 -5.28 -3.33
C GLY A 29 22.34 -5.70 -4.21
N GLN A 30 23.12 -6.70 -3.81
CA GLN A 30 24.23 -7.23 -4.59
C GLN A 30 23.73 -8.07 -5.78
N THR A 31 22.57 -8.71 -5.63
CA THR A 31 21.86 -9.39 -6.71
C THR A 31 20.53 -8.71 -7.01
N ILE A 32 19.92 -9.05 -8.15
CA ILE A 32 18.61 -8.52 -8.52
C ILE A 32 17.52 -8.99 -7.55
N GLU A 33 17.63 -10.23 -7.06
CA GLU A 33 16.70 -10.81 -6.09
C GLU A 33 16.79 -10.10 -4.74
N GLU A 34 18.00 -9.84 -4.25
CA GLU A 34 18.22 -9.08 -3.01
C GLU A 34 17.68 -7.65 -3.15
N ALA A 35 17.97 -7.00 -4.28
CA ALA A 35 17.49 -5.64 -4.54
C ALA A 35 15.96 -5.55 -4.56
N LEU A 36 15.29 -6.54 -5.16
CA LEU A 36 13.83 -6.64 -5.16
C LEU A 36 13.26 -6.87 -3.75
N GLN A 37 13.86 -7.78 -2.96
CA GLN A 37 13.43 -8.03 -1.58
C GLN A 37 13.59 -6.78 -0.72
N ASN A 38 14.75 -6.13 -0.82
CA ASN A 38 15.02 -4.89 -0.10
C ASN A 38 14.07 -3.76 -0.55
N ALA A 39 13.67 -3.73 -1.82
CA ALA A 39 12.70 -2.78 -2.35
C ALA A 39 11.29 -3.00 -1.79
N GLU A 40 10.86 -4.26 -1.67
CA GLU A 40 9.59 -4.59 -1.00
C GLU A 40 9.60 -4.12 0.46
N ASP A 41 10.67 -4.40 1.21
CA ASP A 41 10.78 -3.98 2.61
C ASP A 41 10.80 -2.45 2.76
N ALA A 42 11.59 -1.77 1.92
CA ALA A 42 11.69 -0.31 1.93
C ALA A 42 10.35 0.36 1.58
N LEU A 43 9.67 -0.13 0.53
CA LEU A 43 8.36 0.38 0.10
C LEU A 43 7.31 0.20 1.20
N ASN A 44 7.17 -1.02 1.71
CA ASN A 44 6.15 -1.34 2.72
C ASN A 44 6.42 -0.61 4.05
N GLY A 45 7.69 -0.50 4.45
CA GLY A 45 8.11 0.28 5.61
C GLY A 45 7.77 1.77 5.48
N CYS A 46 8.07 2.38 4.33
CA CYS A 46 7.76 3.79 4.06
C CYS A 46 6.26 4.04 4.07
N LEU A 47 5.49 3.28 3.30
CA LEU A 47 4.04 3.43 3.21
C LEU A 47 3.35 3.26 4.57
N ALA A 48 3.78 2.28 5.38
CA ALA A 48 3.25 2.10 6.72
C ALA A 48 3.57 3.30 7.63
N SER A 49 4.81 3.81 7.58
CA SER A 49 5.24 4.95 8.39
C SER A 49 4.52 6.25 8.02
N ASP A 50 4.46 6.57 6.73
CA ASP A 50 3.80 7.77 6.22
C ASP A 50 2.30 7.75 6.54
N PHE A 51 1.67 6.58 6.41
CA PHE A 51 0.27 6.42 6.72
C PHE A 51 -0.01 6.66 8.21
N GLU A 52 0.80 6.11 9.11
CA GLU A 52 0.69 6.29 10.57
C GLU A 52 0.87 7.76 10.99
N ARG A 53 1.73 8.50 10.27
CA ARG A 53 1.99 9.92 10.50
C ARG A 53 0.97 10.84 9.84
N ASN A 54 -0.08 10.28 9.23
CA ASN A 54 -1.10 11.01 8.46
C ASN A 54 -0.51 11.83 7.31
N PHE A 55 0.60 11.39 6.74
CA PHE A 55 1.11 11.96 5.50
C PHE A 55 0.27 11.47 4.32
N SER A 56 0.22 12.30 3.27
CA SER A 56 -0.37 11.93 1.99
C SER A 56 0.43 10.79 1.38
N ILE A 57 -0.25 9.69 1.05
CA ILE A 57 0.36 8.58 0.34
C ILE A 57 0.31 8.91 -1.16
N PRO A 58 1.46 9.01 -1.85
CA PRO A 58 1.50 9.27 -3.29
C PRO A 58 0.70 8.22 -4.05
N ALA A 59 -0.02 8.60 -5.11
CA ALA A 59 -0.62 7.61 -5.99
C ALA A 59 0.49 6.85 -6.73
N SER A 60 0.31 5.55 -6.94
CA SER A 60 1.18 4.79 -7.84
C SER A 60 0.91 5.22 -9.27
N SER A 61 1.99 5.47 -10.02
CA SER A 61 1.91 5.81 -11.43
C SER A 61 1.93 4.56 -12.33
N ASP A 62 1.34 4.66 -13.52
CA ASP A 62 1.34 3.60 -14.53
C ASP A 62 2.64 3.59 -15.37
N ILE A 63 3.77 4.01 -14.78
CA ILE A 63 5.05 4.07 -15.48
C ILE A 63 5.51 2.65 -15.84
N THR A 64 5.87 2.46 -17.11
CA THR A 64 6.40 1.20 -17.64
C THR A 64 7.70 1.43 -18.40
N GLY A 65 8.54 0.40 -18.50
CA GLY A 65 9.80 0.47 -19.24
C GLY A 65 10.72 -0.71 -18.94
N LYS A 66 11.81 -0.83 -19.71
CA LYS A 66 12.74 -1.97 -19.65
C LYS A 66 13.34 -2.22 -18.25
N ASN A 67 13.52 -1.15 -17.47
CA ASN A 67 14.15 -1.19 -16.14
C ASN A 67 13.16 -0.79 -15.03
N ILE A 68 11.85 -0.84 -15.31
CA ILE A 68 10.81 -0.52 -14.35
C ILE A 68 10.17 -1.82 -13.90
N HIS A 69 10.18 -2.06 -12.60
CA HIS A 69 9.65 -3.27 -11.97
C HIS A 69 8.53 -2.87 -11.01
N PRO A 70 7.34 -3.47 -11.09
CA PRO A 70 6.30 -3.24 -10.10
C PRO A 70 6.70 -3.92 -8.78
N ILE A 71 6.80 -3.14 -7.72
CA ILE A 71 7.05 -3.64 -6.36
C ILE A 71 5.73 -3.69 -5.61
N THR A 72 5.38 -4.87 -5.12
CA THR A 72 4.07 -5.14 -4.53
C THR A 72 3.94 -4.53 -3.14
N VAL A 73 2.80 -3.90 -2.86
CA VAL A 73 2.43 -3.52 -1.50
C VAL A 73 1.77 -4.71 -0.81
N ALA A 74 2.24 -5.04 0.39
CA ALA A 74 1.72 -6.14 1.17
C ALA A 74 0.20 -5.98 1.39
N PRO A 75 -0.62 -7.04 1.27
CA PRO A 75 -2.07 -6.92 1.24
C PRO A 75 -2.69 -6.16 2.43
N HIS A 76 -2.16 -6.39 3.64
CA HIS A 76 -2.61 -5.72 4.86
C HIS A 76 -2.37 -4.19 4.84
N ILE A 77 -1.26 -3.74 4.26
CA ILE A 77 -0.94 -2.32 4.05
C ILE A 77 -1.82 -1.75 2.94
N ALA A 78 -1.93 -2.47 1.81
CA ALA A 78 -2.74 -2.06 0.67
C ALA A 78 -4.20 -1.85 1.07
N VAL A 79 -4.77 -2.74 1.88
CA VAL A 79 -6.13 -2.61 2.40
C VAL A 79 -6.28 -1.32 3.22
N ALA A 80 -5.36 -1.02 4.15
CA ALA A 80 -5.43 0.21 4.94
C ALA A 80 -5.40 1.47 4.06
N ILE A 81 -4.50 1.50 3.05
CA ILE A 81 -4.39 2.59 2.08
C ILE A 81 -5.69 2.76 1.28
N MET A 82 -6.21 1.66 0.70
CA MET A 82 -7.45 1.67 -0.07
C MET A 82 -8.65 2.14 0.75
N LEU A 83 -8.75 1.72 2.02
CA LEU A 83 -9.82 2.16 2.91
C LEU A 83 -9.76 3.66 3.19
N ARG A 84 -8.56 4.21 3.45
CA ARG A 84 -8.36 5.65 3.61
C ARG A 84 -8.72 6.43 2.34
N GLN A 85 -8.33 5.92 1.17
CA GLN A 85 -8.70 6.51 -0.13
C GLN A 85 -10.21 6.47 -0.38
N LEU A 86 -10.86 5.34 -0.12
CA LEU A 86 -12.33 5.20 -0.25
C LEU A 86 -13.09 6.13 0.70
N ARG A 87 -12.57 6.31 1.92
CA ARG A 87 -13.14 7.24 2.89
C ARG A 87 -13.09 8.69 2.39
N GLY A 88 -11.99 9.08 1.73
CA GLY A 88 -11.74 10.45 1.29
C GLY A 88 -11.77 11.42 2.47
N ASP A 89 -12.51 12.52 2.33
CA ASP A 89 -12.59 13.57 3.35
C ASP A 89 -13.51 13.23 4.55
N LYS A 90 -14.28 12.13 4.48
CA LYS A 90 -15.13 11.72 5.60
C LYS A 90 -14.27 11.33 6.79
N SER A 91 -14.71 11.61 8.00
CA SER A 91 -14.03 11.15 9.21
C SER A 91 -14.17 9.63 9.40
N GLN A 92 -13.23 9.03 10.12
CA GLN A 92 -13.33 7.62 10.52
C GLN A 92 -14.60 7.34 11.35
N VAL A 93 -15.09 8.33 12.10
CA VAL A 93 -16.33 8.23 12.88
C VAL A 93 -17.55 8.14 11.97
N GLU A 94 -17.60 8.93 10.89
CA GLU A 94 -18.69 8.88 9.91
C GLU A 94 -18.75 7.52 9.22
N ILE A 95 -17.60 6.97 8.81
CA ILE A 95 -17.58 5.65 8.17
C ILE A 95 -17.93 4.54 9.16
N ALA A 96 -17.44 4.61 10.41
CA ALA A 96 -17.83 3.64 11.44
C ALA A 96 -19.35 3.60 11.66
N ARG A 97 -20.01 4.76 11.70
CA ARG A 97 -21.47 4.88 11.81
C ARG A 97 -22.18 4.32 10.57
N LEU A 98 -21.74 4.67 9.36
CA LEU A 98 -22.28 4.14 8.11
C LEU A 98 -22.22 2.61 8.07
N LEU A 99 -21.12 2.05 8.57
CA LEU A 99 -20.91 0.62 8.63
C LEU A 99 -21.55 -0.03 9.87
N ASN A 100 -22.17 0.70 10.78
CA ASN A 100 -22.68 0.17 12.05
C ASN A 100 -21.63 -0.70 12.78
N ILE A 101 -20.43 -0.14 13.00
CA ILE A 101 -19.34 -0.71 13.79
C ILE A 101 -18.77 0.36 14.73
N THR A 102 -18.01 -0.04 15.74
CA THR A 102 -17.38 0.92 16.64
C THR A 102 -16.24 1.68 15.94
N TYR A 103 -15.94 2.88 16.43
CA TYR A 103 -14.82 3.68 15.96
C TYR A 103 -13.49 2.90 16.04
N GLN A 104 -13.25 2.20 17.16
CA GLN A 104 -12.01 1.43 17.38
C GLN A 104 -11.86 0.30 16.36
N VAL A 105 -12.97 -0.33 15.95
CA VAL A 105 -12.93 -1.37 14.91
C VAL A 105 -12.51 -0.74 13.59
N TYR A 106 -13.13 0.37 13.17
CA TYR A 106 -12.79 1.03 11.91
C TYR A 106 -11.38 1.64 11.92
N GLN A 107 -10.97 2.28 13.02
CA GLN A 107 -9.63 2.81 13.23
C GLN A 107 -8.56 1.73 13.06
N ARG A 108 -8.82 0.49 13.51
CA ARG A 108 -7.90 -0.64 13.30
C ARG A 108 -7.81 -1.06 11.84
N LEU A 109 -8.85 -0.86 11.03
CA LEU A 109 -8.83 -1.18 9.60
C LEU A 109 -7.94 -0.21 8.81
N GLU A 110 -7.95 1.07 9.20
CA GLU A 110 -6.99 2.07 8.74
C GLU A 110 -5.74 2.10 9.65
N ASN A 111 -5.12 0.95 9.89
CA ASN A 111 -3.80 0.87 10.50
C ASN A 111 -2.95 -0.18 9.76
N PRO A 112 -1.97 0.22 8.95
CA PRO A 112 -1.21 -0.71 8.11
C PRO A 112 -0.49 -1.81 8.88
N ARG A 113 -0.15 -1.60 10.16
CA ARG A 113 0.54 -2.60 11.00
C ARG A 113 -0.41 -3.53 11.76
N LYS A 114 -1.68 -3.16 11.89
CA LYS A 114 -2.68 -3.87 12.71
C LYS A 114 -3.93 -4.29 11.93
N ALA A 115 -4.04 -3.88 10.67
CA ALA A 115 -5.16 -4.18 9.80
C ALA A 115 -5.26 -5.69 9.62
N ASN A 116 -6.35 -6.24 10.13
CA ASN A 116 -6.74 -7.63 9.90
C ASN A 116 -8.27 -7.67 9.79
N PRO A 117 -8.83 -7.15 8.68
CA PRO A 117 -10.25 -7.27 8.39
C PRO A 117 -10.56 -8.70 7.95
N THR A 118 -11.73 -9.19 8.37
CA THR A 118 -12.27 -10.41 7.76
C THR A 118 -12.76 -10.12 6.35
N ILE A 119 -12.85 -11.13 5.50
CA ILE A 119 -13.43 -11.00 4.14
C ILE A 119 -14.85 -10.40 4.23
N LYS A 120 -15.67 -10.85 5.20
CA LYS A 120 -17.01 -10.30 5.47
C LYS A 120 -16.99 -8.80 5.78
N THR A 121 -15.97 -8.34 6.51
CA THR A 121 -15.77 -6.92 6.78
C THR A 121 -15.47 -6.15 5.49
N LEU A 122 -14.58 -6.67 4.64
CA LEU A 122 -14.24 -6.04 3.36
C LEU A 122 -15.46 -5.96 2.43
N GLU A 123 -16.25 -7.02 2.33
CA GLU A 123 -17.50 -7.04 1.55
C GLU A 123 -18.54 -6.04 2.08
N LYS A 124 -18.67 -5.92 3.41
CA LYS A 124 -19.56 -4.94 4.04
C LYS A 124 -19.13 -3.52 3.69
N ILE A 125 -17.83 -3.24 3.74
CA ILE A 125 -17.28 -1.94 3.36
C ILE A 125 -17.53 -1.67 1.89
N ALA A 126 -17.14 -2.59 1.01
CA ALA A 126 -17.30 -2.43 -0.43
C ALA A 126 -18.76 -2.10 -0.81
N ARG A 127 -19.73 -2.84 -0.27
CA ARG A 127 -21.17 -2.55 -0.48
C ARG A 127 -21.58 -1.16 -0.01
N ALA A 128 -21.10 -0.70 1.15
CA ALA A 128 -21.42 0.63 1.66
C ALA A 128 -20.90 1.76 0.75
N PHE A 129 -19.87 1.50 -0.05
CA PHE A 129 -19.32 2.42 -1.05
C PHE A 129 -19.77 2.12 -2.49
N GLY A 130 -20.72 1.19 -2.70
CA GLY A 130 -21.15 0.79 -4.05
C GLY A 130 -20.06 0.10 -4.88
N LYS A 131 -19.15 -0.62 -4.21
CA LYS A 131 -18.03 -1.38 -4.78
C LYS A 131 -18.21 -2.88 -4.49
N HIS A 132 -17.35 -3.70 -5.08
CA HIS A 132 -17.22 -5.13 -4.82
C HIS A 132 -15.77 -5.49 -4.47
N VAL A 133 -15.57 -6.63 -3.81
CA VAL A 133 -14.25 -7.18 -3.48
C VAL A 133 -13.92 -8.25 -4.51
N GLU A 134 -12.74 -8.19 -5.10
CA GLU A 134 -12.18 -9.22 -5.98
C GLU A 134 -10.94 -9.83 -5.33
N LEU A 135 -10.71 -11.13 -5.53
CA LEU A 135 -9.57 -11.87 -5.01
C LEU A 135 -8.88 -12.64 -6.14
N GLY A 136 -7.56 -12.70 -6.09
CA GLY A 136 -6.73 -13.49 -6.99
C GLY A 136 -5.44 -13.91 -6.29
N PHE A 137 -5.02 -15.15 -6.52
CA PHE A 137 -3.67 -15.62 -6.20
C PHE A 137 -2.86 -15.46 -7.48
N VAL A 138 -1.76 -14.71 -7.39
CA VAL A 138 -0.87 -14.39 -8.51
C VAL A 138 0.50 -15.00 -8.29
#